data_AF-A0A257S1J1-F1
#
_entry.id   AF-A0A257S1J1-F1
#
_cell.length_a   1.000
_cell.length_b   1.000
_cell.length_c   1.000
_cell.angle_alpha   90.00
_cell.angle_beta   90.00
_cell.angle_gamma   90.00
#
_symmetry.space_group_name_H-M   'P 1'
#
loop_
_entity.id
_entity.type
_entity.pdbx_description
1 polymer ?
#
loop_
_entity_poly.entity_id
_entity_poly.type
_entity_poly.pdbx_seq_one_letter_code
_entity_poly.pdbx_strand_id
1 'polypeptide(L)'
;MLGGAALTAAAGAAELADSLAVRNYQAAYQHWMENQKLREETYFDMRRMNASYRAESRGTAPTPEQLVAFSKSRLPERLTNEQFDPERGQIKWPQVLLRDAFAPERAALEYLFAERATRPYSAGLGTQNYREVRRVTDDMHDVLRAVLDVITPDEFIVGNKFLNSVAYEARFEPDSTLVTN
;
A
#
# COMPACT_ATOMS: atom_id res chain seq x y z
N MET A 1 -62.50 -64.71 2.87
CA MET A 1 -61.07 -64.68 3.26
C MET A 1 -60.19 -64.13 2.12
N LEU A 2 -60.46 -62.91 1.63
CA LEU A 2 -59.69 -62.30 0.53
C LEU A 2 -58.66 -61.24 1.00
N GLY A 3 -58.75 -60.79 2.25
CA GLY A 3 -57.86 -59.74 2.79
C GLY A 3 -56.45 -60.21 3.17
N GLY A 4 -56.26 -61.48 3.55
CA GLY A 4 -54.97 -61.98 4.04
C GLY A 4 -53.88 -62.07 2.95
N ALA A 5 -54.22 -62.52 1.75
CA ALA A 5 -53.29 -62.61 0.63
C ALA A 5 -52.94 -61.22 0.03
N ALA A 6 -53.89 -60.29 0.06
CA ALA A 6 -53.64 -58.90 -0.33
C ALA A 6 -52.68 -58.21 0.65
N LEU A 7 -52.82 -58.48 1.95
CA LEU A 7 -51.93 -57.96 2.99
C LEU A 7 -50.50 -58.52 2.88
N THR A 8 -50.33 -59.81 2.60
CA THR A 8 -48.98 -60.41 2.42
C THR A 8 -48.29 -59.91 1.15
N ALA A 9 -49.02 -59.76 0.05
CA ALA A 9 -48.50 -59.16 -1.17
C ALA A 9 -48.10 -57.69 -0.97
N ALA A 10 -48.92 -56.91 -0.25
CA ALA A 10 -48.59 -55.53 0.11
C ALA A 10 -47.36 -55.43 1.02
N ALA A 11 -47.22 -56.34 1.99
CA ALA A 11 -46.04 -56.40 2.86
C ALA A 11 -44.76 -56.73 2.07
N GLY A 12 -44.81 -57.69 1.14
CA GLY A 12 -43.67 -58.00 0.28
C GLY A 12 -43.29 -56.86 -0.68
N ALA A 13 -44.28 -56.13 -1.20
CA ALA A 13 -44.04 -54.93 -2.01
C ALA A 13 -43.41 -53.79 -1.19
N ALA A 14 -43.82 -53.63 0.07
CA ALA A 14 -43.24 -52.65 0.99
C ALA A 14 -41.77 -53.00 1.31
N GLU A 15 -41.46 -54.26 1.64
CA GLU A 15 -40.08 -54.69 1.92
C GLU A 15 -39.14 -54.51 0.71
N LEU A 16 -39.63 -54.81 -0.50
CA LEU A 16 -38.89 -54.56 -1.74
C LEU A 16 -38.64 -53.06 -1.92
N ALA A 17 -39.67 -52.23 -1.74
CA ALA A 17 -39.55 -50.78 -1.85
C ALA A 17 -38.57 -50.20 -0.82
N ASP A 18 -38.59 -50.70 0.41
CA ASP A 18 -37.65 -50.33 1.47
C ASP A 18 -36.21 -50.73 1.10
N SER A 19 -36.01 -51.96 0.58
CA SER A 19 -34.69 -52.41 0.12
C SER A 19 -34.14 -51.54 -1.02
N LEU A 20 -34.99 -51.14 -1.97
CA LEU A 20 -34.62 -50.27 -3.08
C LEU A 20 -34.32 -48.85 -2.57
N ALA A 21 -35.08 -48.34 -1.60
CA ALA A 21 -34.84 -47.06 -0.97
C ALA A 21 -33.49 -47.03 -0.25
N VAL A 22 -33.14 -48.09 0.51
CA VAL A 22 -31.84 -48.21 1.18
C VAL A 22 -30.70 -48.25 0.17
N ARG A 23 -30.83 -49.02 -0.92
CA ARG A 23 -29.82 -49.08 -1.98
C ARG A 23 -29.62 -47.73 -2.66
N ASN A 24 -30.72 -47.02 -2.96
CA ASN A 24 -30.66 -45.69 -3.56
C ASN A 24 -30.01 -44.68 -2.60
N TYR A 25 -30.32 -44.76 -1.30
CA TYR A 25 -29.69 -43.91 -0.29
C TYR A 25 -28.18 -44.15 -0.18
N GLN A 26 -27.75 -45.42 -0.16
CA GLN A 26 -26.32 -45.77 -0.15
C GLN A 26 -25.60 -45.27 -1.40
N ALA A 27 -26.20 -45.42 -2.59
CA ALA A 27 -25.65 -44.91 -3.84
C ALA A 27 -25.53 -43.37 -3.83
N ALA A 28 -26.56 -42.67 -3.34
CA ALA A 28 -26.53 -41.21 -3.20
C ALA A 28 -25.43 -40.76 -2.21
N TYR A 29 -25.25 -41.47 -1.10
CA TYR A 29 -24.19 -41.19 -0.14
C TYR A 29 -22.79 -41.40 -0.73
N GLN A 30 -22.60 -42.46 -1.51
CA GLN A 30 -21.34 -42.71 -2.23
C GLN A 30 -21.02 -41.55 -3.20
N HIS A 31 -21.99 -41.15 -4.03
CA HIS A 31 -21.80 -40.02 -4.94
C HIS A 31 -21.53 -38.70 -4.20
N TRP A 32 -22.15 -38.49 -3.03
CA TRP A 32 -21.86 -37.32 -2.21
C TRP A 32 -20.39 -37.32 -1.75
N MET A 33 -19.86 -38.45 -1.24
CA MET A 33 -18.46 -38.56 -0.85
C MET A 33 -17.50 -38.37 -2.02
N GLU A 34 -17.80 -38.97 -3.18
CA GLU A 34 -17.03 -38.81 -4.42
C GLU A 34 -16.99 -37.35 -4.86
N ASN A 35 -18.13 -36.65 -4.81
CA ASN A 35 -18.21 -35.23 -5.14
C ASN A 35 -17.41 -34.35 -4.15
N GLN A 36 -17.44 -34.66 -2.85
CA GLN A 36 -16.61 -33.93 -1.88
C GLN A 36 -15.12 -34.11 -2.20
N LYS A 37 -14.69 -35.36 -2.43
CA LYS A 37 -13.31 -35.68 -2.80
C LYS A 37 -12.90 -34.96 -4.08
N LEU A 38 -13.73 -35.01 -5.12
CA LEU A 38 -13.45 -34.35 -6.40
C LEU A 38 -13.31 -32.82 -6.24
N ARG A 39 -14.14 -32.20 -5.38
CA ARG A 39 -14.05 -30.75 -5.10
C ARG A 39 -12.72 -30.40 -4.44
N GLU A 40 -12.28 -31.17 -3.46
CA GLU A 40 -11.00 -30.96 -2.80
C GLU A 40 -9.82 -31.19 -3.74
N GLU A 41 -9.83 -32.28 -4.50
CA GLU A 41 -8.81 -32.59 -5.52
C GLU A 41 -8.70 -31.44 -6.53
N THR A 42 -9.83 -31.00 -7.08
CA THR A 42 -9.89 -29.87 -8.03
C THR A 42 -9.31 -28.59 -7.43
N TYR A 43 -9.64 -28.28 -6.17
CA TYR A 43 -9.12 -27.09 -5.50
C TYR A 43 -7.58 -27.13 -5.38
N PHE A 44 -7.03 -28.26 -4.94
CA PHE A 44 -5.59 -28.40 -4.80
C PHE A 44 -4.87 -28.47 -6.16
N ASP A 45 -5.49 -29.06 -7.18
CA ASP A 45 -4.99 -29.05 -8.56
C ASP A 45 -4.91 -27.64 -9.11
N MET A 46 -5.99 -26.87 -8.99
CA MET A 46 -6.01 -25.46 -9.39
C MET A 46 -4.97 -24.64 -8.63
N ARG A 47 -4.76 -24.92 -7.33
CA ARG A 47 -3.72 -24.25 -6.54
C ARG A 47 -2.31 -24.61 -7.02
N ARG A 48 -2.03 -25.89 -7.29
CA ARG A 48 -0.74 -26.36 -7.81
C ARG A 48 -0.45 -25.75 -9.18
N MET A 49 -1.43 -25.78 -10.09
CA MET A 49 -1.32 -25.20 -11.42
C MET A 49 -1.08 -23.68 -11.36
N ASN A 50 -1.77 -22.96 -10.47
CA ASN A 50 -1.51 -21.53 -10.28
C ASN A 50 -0.12 -21.26 -9.70
N ALA A 51 0.36 -22.11 -8.78
CA ALA A 51 1.68 -21.96 -8.20
C ALA A 51 2.80 -22.22 -9.23
N SER A 52 2.65 -23.27 -10.07
CA SER A 52 3.60 -23.55 -11.16
C SER A 52 3.59 -22.44 -12.19
N TYR A 53 2.40 -22.00 -12.64
CA TYR A 53 2.28 -20.88 -13.58
C TYR A 53 2.93 -19.60 -13.04
N ARG A 54 2.73 -19.26 -11.77
CA ARG A 54 3.39 -18.12 -11.12
C ARG A 54 4.89 -18.30 -10.95
N ALA A 55 5.39 -19.52 -10.83
CA ALA A 55 6.83 -19.78 -10.75
C ALA A 55 7.49 -19.66 -12.12
N GLU A 56 6.85 -20.18 -13.16
CA GLU A 56 7.28 -20.09 -14.56
C GLU A 56 7.20 -18.66 -15.11
N SER A 57 6.11 -17.96 -14.77
CA SER A 57 5.91 -16.56 -15.17
C SER A 57 6.61 -15.56 -14.25
N ARG A 58 7.29 -16.04 -13.19
CA ARG A 58 8.07 -15.15 -12.34
C ARG A 58 9.27 -14.68 -13.15
N GLY A 59 9.28 -13.39 -13.50
CA GLY A 59 10.51 -12.76 -13.98
C GLY A 59 11.64 -12.93 -12.98
N THR A 60 12.88 -12.71 -13.43
CA THR A 60 14.06 -12.75 -12.55
C THR A 60 13.83 -11.85 -11.34
N ALA A 61 14.04 -12.42 -10.14
CA ALA A 61 13.97 -11.62 -8.92
C ALA A 61 14.95 -10.45 -9.03
N PRO A 62 14.56 -9.22 -8.68
CA PRO A 62 15.45 -8.08 -8.77
C PRO A 62 16.71 -8.33 -7.94
N THR A 63 17.88 -8.01 -8.50
CA THR A 63 19.14 -8.12 -7.76
C THR A 63 19.16 -7.14 -6.59
N PRO A 64 19.99 -7.36 -5.55
CA PRO A 64 20.16 -6.39 -4.47
C PRO A 64 20.47 -4.98 -4.99
N GLU A 65 21.28 -4.85 -6.03
CA GLU A 65 21.61 -3.56 -6.66
C GLU A 65 20.39 -2.92 -7.31
N GLN A 66 19.55 -3.72 -8.00
CA GLN A 66 18.30 -3.24 -8.56
C GLN A 66 17.34 -2.79 -7.46
N LEU A 67 17.22 -3.54 -6.37
CA LEU A 67 16.40 -3.16 -5.21
C LEU A 67 16.86 -1.84 -4.58
N VAL A 68 18.18 -1.65 -4.45
CA VAL A 68 18.76 -0.39 -3.97
C VAL A 68 18.48 0.74 -4.96
N ALA A 69 18.64 0.52 -6.27
CA ALA A 69 18.33 1.52 -7.29
C ALA A 69 16.85 1.91 -7.29
N PHE A 70 15.93 0.94 -7.17
CA PHE A 70 14.50 1.20 -7.01
C PHE A 70 14.17 1.94 -5.72
N SER A 71 14.89 1.64 -4.63
CA SER A 71 14.71 2.34 -3.36
C SER A 71 15.18 3.80 -3.48
N LYS A 72 16.33 4.03 -4.12
CA LYS A 72 16.88 5.36 -4.36
C LYS A 72 16.00 6.19 -5.30
N SER A 73 15.43 5.60 -6.35
CA SER A 73 14.57 6.32 -7.30
C SER A 73 13.20 6.72 -6.73
N ARG A 74 12.80 6.11 -5.61
CA ARG A 74 11.57 6.47 -4.88
C ARG A 74 11.78 7.56 -3.82
N LEU A 75 13.03 7.89 -3.51
CA LEU A 75 13.31 8.97 -2.56
C LEU A 75 13.01 10.32 -3.24
N PRO A 76 12.42 11.28 -2.51
CA PRO A 76 12.32 12.65 -3.00
C PRO A 76 13.71 13.18 -3.40
N GLU A 77 13.75 14.01 -4.43
CA GLU A 77 14.95 14.76 -4.76
C GLU A 77 15.28 15.73 -3.62
N ARG A 78 16.57 15.94 -3.35
CA ARG A 78 17.01 17.00 -2.42
C ARG A 78 16.68 18.38 -2.99
N LEU A 79 16.61 19.39 -2.12
CA LEU A 79 16.45 20.76 -2.59
C LEU A 79 17.70 21.19 -3.36
N THR A 80 17.48 21.82 -4.51
CA THR A 80 18.56 22.42 -5.32
C THR A 80 19.01 23.76 -4.74
N ASN A 81 20.17 24.28 -5.16
CA ASN A 81 20.66 25.61 -4.75
C ASN A 81 19.71 26.76 -5.17
N GLU A 82 18.92 26.52 -6.21
CA GLU A 82 17.89 27.45 -6.66
C GLU A 82 16.66 27.45 -5.75
N GLN A 83 16.48 26.40 -4.95
CA GLN A 83 15.34 26.21 -4.04
C GLN A 83 15.73 26.39 -2.57
N PHE A 84 17.01 26.26 -2.22
CA PHE A 84 17.50 26.34 -0.86
C PHE A 84 18.93 26.89 -0.79
N ASP A 85 19.15 27.85 0.10
CA ASP A 85 20.48 28.36 0.47
C ASP A 85 20.89 27.74 1.82
N PRO A 86 21.84 26.78 1.84
CA PRO A 86 22.27 26.13 3.08
C PRO A 86 23.05 27.03 4.02
N GLU A 87 23.78 28.02 3.50
CA GLU A 87 24.59 28.92 4.33
C GLU A 87 23.68 29.83 5.16
N ARG A 88 22.60 30.31 4.54
CA ARG A 88 21.63 31.21 5.18
C ARG A 88 20.44 30.48 5.79
N GLY A 89 20.25 29.19 5.48
CA GLY A 89 19.06 28.43 5.85
C GLY A 89 17.79 28.95 5.18
N GLN A 90 17.90 29.60 4.02
CA GLN A 90 16.76 30.25 3.34
C GLN A 90 16.11 29.33 2.32
N ILE A 91 14.79 29.15 2.45
CA ILE A 91 13.97 28.38 1.52
C ILE A 91 13.37 29.33 0.48
N LYS A 92 13.49 28.99 -0.80
CA LYS A 92 12.86 29.71 -1.91
C LYS A 92 11.58 28.99 -2.31
N TRP A 93 10.45 29.57 -1.93
CA TRP A 93 9.13 28.96 -2.11
C TRP A 93 8.61 29.05 -3.56
N PRO A 94 7.99 27.97 -4.09
CA PRO A 94 7.27 28.04 -5.35
C PRO A 94 6.00 28.91 -5.21
N GLN A 95 5.53 29.48 -6.33
CA GLN A 95 4.42 30.43 -6.35
C GLN A 95 3.14 29.92 -5.67
N VAL A 96 2.81 28.64 -5.85
CA VAL A 96 1.64 28.02 -5.21
C VAL A 96 1.69 28.09 -3.67
N LEU A 97 2.88 28.01 -3.07
CA LEU A 97 3.08 28.03 -1.63
C LEU A 97 3.26 29.45 -1.05
N LEU A 98 3.35 30.49 -1.89
CA LEU A 98 3.45 31.88 -1.43
C LEU A 98 2.12 32.47 -0.96
N ARG A 99 1.00 31.77 -1.18
CA ARG A 99 -0.33 32.22 -0.76
C ARG A 99 -0.40 32.40 0.76
N ASP A 100 -1.26 33.30 1.21
CA ASP A 100 -1.40 33.66 2.64
C ASP A 100 -1.83 32.48 3.51
N ALA A 101 -2.59 31.54 2.94
CA ALA A 101 -3.02 30.32 3.62
C ALA A 101 -1.85 29.49 4.18
N PHE A 102 -0.65 29.62 3.60
CA PHE A 102 0.55 28.89 3.99
C PHE A 102 1.53 29.72 4.83
N ALA A 103 1.21 31.00 5.11
CA ALA A 103 2.14 31.90 5.78
C ALA A 103 2.60 31.39 7.17
N PRO A 104 1.74 30.80 8.02
CA PRO A 104 2.16 30.24 9.31
C PRO A 104 3.18 29.11 9.18
N GLU A 105 2.92 28.15 8.29
CA GLU A 105 3.79 26.99 8.09
C GLU A 105 5.11 27.39 7.43
N ARG A 106 5.07 28.33 6.47
CA ARG A 106 6.28 28.89 5.87
C ARG A 106 7.18 29.56 6.89
N ALA A 107 6.62 30.43 7.74
CA ALA A 107 7.40 31.12 8.77
C ALA A 107 8.03 30.13 9.77
N ALA A 108 7.30 29.09 10.15
CA ALA A 108 7.82 28.05 11.03
C ALA A 108 8.96 27.24 10.38
N LEU A 109 8.82 26.87 9.10
CA LEU A 109 9.87 26.16 8.37
C LEU A 109 11.10 27.05 8.14
N GLU A 110 10.93 28.31 7.78
CA GLU A 110 12.03 29.28 7.65
C GLU A 110 12.81 29.44 8.96
N TYR A 111 12.11 29.53 10.09
CA TYR A 111 12.76 29.56 11.41
C TYR A 111 13.58 28.28 11.68
N LEU A 112 12.99 27.11 11.43
CA LEU A 112 13.65 25.82 11.68
C LEU A 112 14.90 25.64 10.81
N PHE A 113 14.86 26.07 9.56
CA PHE A 113 16.00 25.98 8.64
C PHE A 113 17.07 27.05 8.92
N ALA A 114 16.68 28.25 9.37
CA ALA A 114 17.62 29.26 9.86
C ALA A 114 18.34 28.79 11.14
N GLU A 115 17.61 28.20 12.09
CA GLU A 115 18.23 27.60 13.28
C GLU A 115 19.24 26.52 12.88
N ARG A 116 18.85 25.65 11.94
CA ARG A 116 19.69 24.58 11.41
C ARG A 116 21.02 25.10 10.84
N ALA A 117 21.01 26.21 10.12
CA ALA A 117 22.21 26.84 9.56
C ALA A 117 23.16 27.35 10.66
N THR A 118 22.62 27.88 11.75
CA THR A 118 23.44 28.39 12.88
C THR A 118 23.90 27.29 13.84
N ARG A 119 23.21 26.15 13.89
CA ARG A 119 23.45 25.04 14.82
C ARG A 119 23.50 23.71 14.07
N PRO A 120 24.65 23.33 13.47
CA PRO A 120 24.75 22.12 12.64
C PRO A 120 24.33 20.84 13.37
N TYR A 121 24.67 20.70 14.65
CA TYR A 121 24.31 19.54 15.48
C TYR A 121 22.82 19.46 15.84
N SER A 122 22.03 20.48 15.52
CA SER A 122 20.58 20.44 15.69
C SER A 122 19.87 19.77 14.51
N ALA A 123 20.59 19.48 13.42
CA ALA A 123 20.09 18.88 12.18
C ALA A 123 20.27 17.35 12.15
N GLY A 124 19.51 16.68 11.28
CA GLY A 124 19.70 15.27 10.97
C GLY A 124 18.70 14.33 11.65
N LEU A 125 18.72 13.06 11.23
CA LEU A 125 17.77 12.05 11.66
C LEU A 125 17.74 11.89 13.19
N GLY A 126 16.54 11.95 13.76
CA GLY A 126 16.31 11.76 15.21
C GLY A 126 16.37 13.04 16.07
N THR A 127 16.85 14.14 15.50
CA THR A 127 16.87 15.44 16.19
C THR A 127 15.46 16.00 16.44
N GLN A 128 15.37 17.00 17.31
CA GLN A 128 14.12 17.74 17.52
C GLN A 128 13.75 18.57 16.29
N ASN A 129 14.73 19.24 15.67
CA ASN A 129 14.53 20.02 14.44
C ASN A 129 13.92 19.15 13.33
N TYR A 130 14.48 17.96 13.09
CA TYR A 130 13.94 17.01 12.11
C TYR A 130 12.46 16.65 12.36
N ARG A 131 12.10 16.40 13.63
CA ARG A 131 10.72 16.07 14.01
C ARG A 131 9.76 17.25 13.78
N GLU A 132 10.19 18.45 14.14
CA GLU A 132 9.39 19.66 13.94
C GLU A 132 9.24 20.01 12.46
N VAL A 133 10.31 19.95 11.66
CA VAL A 133 10.24 20.17 10.21
C VAL A 133 9.25 19.20 9.56
N ARG A 134 9.30 17.92 9.95
CA ARG A 134 8.36 16.93 9.44
C ARG A 134 6.91 17.27 9.82
N ARG A 135 6.66 17.58 11.08
CA ARG A 135 5.33 17.96 11.57
C ARG A 135 4.78 19.15 10.80
N VAL A 136 5.54 20.25 10.70
CA VAL A 136 5.10 21.46 9.99
C VAL A 136 4.90 21.20 8.49
N THR A 137 5.71 20.34 7.88
CA THR A 137 5.52 19.96 6.47
C THR A 137 4.25 19.12 6.28
N ASP A 138 3.94 18.22 7.21
CA ASP A 138 2.70 17.43 7.20
C ASP A 138 1.47 18.35 7.38
N ASP A 139 1.54 19.32 8.29
CA ASP A 139 0.52 20.36 8.48
C ASP A 139 0.32 21.17 7.17
N MET A 140 1.43 21.56 6.52
CA MET A 140 1.40 22.30 5.25
C MET A 140 0.83 21.49 4.09
N HIS A 141 1.04 20.17 4.08
CA HIS A 141 0.40 19.25 3.13
C HIS A 141 -1.12 19.17 3.34
N ASP A 142 -1.57 19.23 4.60
CA ASP A 142 -3.01 19.24 4.91
C ASP A 142 -3.65 20.55 4.40
N VAL A 143 -2.98 21.70 4.59
CA VAL A 143 -3.43 22.97 4.01
C VAL A 143 -3.45 22.91 2.47
N LEU A 144 -2.42 22.32 1.85
CA LEU A 144 -2.37 22.17 0.39
C LEU A 144 -3.53 21.32 -0.14
N ARG A 145 -3.90 20.26 0.59
CA ARG A 145 -5.07 19.43 0.28
C ARG A 145 -6.38 20.17 0.49
N ALA A 146 -6.47 21.04 1.49
CA ALA A 146 -7.67 21.83 1.74
C ALA A 146 -7.96 22.88 0.65
N VAL A 147 -6.92 23.36 -0.05
CA VAL A 147 -7.08 24.38 -1.12
C VAL A 147 -7.15 23.77 -2.53
N LEU A 148 -7.35 22.45 -2.65
CA LEU A 148 -7.42 21.73 -3.94
C LEU A 148 -8.43 22.32 -4.93
N ASP A 149 -9.54 22.85 -4.43
CA ASP A 149 -10.59 23.47 -5.26
C ASP A 149 -10.16 24.81 -5.88
N VAL A 150 -9.06 25.41 -5.39
CA VAL A 150 -8.59 26.77 -5.72
C VAL A 150 -7.21 26.75 -6.39
N ILE A 151 -6.64 25.56 -6.62
CA ILE A 151 -5.36 25.37 -7.32
C ILE A 151 -5.55 24.40 -8.48
N THR A 152 -4.71 24.54 -9.48
CA THR A 152 -4.65 23.58 -10.58
C THR A 152 -3.99 22.27 -10.14
N PRO A 153 -4.27 21.14 -10.81
CA PRO A 153 -3.57 19.88 -10.55
C PRO A 153 -2.05 20.00 -10.65
N ASP A 154 -1.54 20.79 -11.60
CA ASP A 154 -0.10 21.01 -11.78
C ASP A 154 0.52 21.78 -10.61
N GLU A 155 -0.16 22.84 -10.14
CA GLU A 155 0.25 23.57 -8.93
C GLU A 155 0.28 22.67 -7.69
N PHE A 156 -0.71 21.78 -7.54
CA PHE A 156 -0.72 20.79 -6.47
C PHE A 156 0.48 19.85 -6.55
N ILE A 157 0.78 19.30 -7.75
CA ILE A 157 1.92 18.39 -7.95
C ILE A 157 3.24 19.09 -7.60
N VAL A 158 3.43 20.33 -8.09
CA VAL A 158 4.64 21.12 -7.81
C VAL A 158 4.79 21.40 -6.32
N GLY A 159 3.72 21.86 -5.66
CA GLY A 159 3.72 22.12 -4.22
C GLY A 159 4.02 20.86 -3.41
N ASN A 160 3.33 19.75 -3.72
CA ASN A 160 3.50 18.48 -3.03
C ASN A 160 4.92 17.90 -3.23
N LYS A 161 5.47 17.97 -4.44
CA LYS A 161 6.87 17.54 -4.71
C LYS A 161 7.84 18.38 -3.89
N PHE A 162 7.66 19.70 -3.87
CA PHE A 162 8.52 20.61 -3.12
C PHE A 162 8.49 20.34 -1.61
N LEU A 163 7.30 20.18 -1.02
CA LEU A 163 7.15 19.87 0.41
C LEU A 163 7.83 18.54 0.76
N ASN A 164 7.71 17.52 -0.09
CA ASN A 164 8.42 16.25 0.10
C ASN A 164 9.94 16.43 0.08
N SER A 165 10.47 17.29 -0.80
CA SER A 165 11.89 17.65 -0.83
C SER A 165 12.32 18.42 0.42
N VAL A 166 11.50 19.33 0.95
CA VAL A 166 11.77 20.06 2.21
C VAL A 166 11.88 19.09 3.39
N ALA A 167 10.92 18.19 3.57
CA ALA A 167 10.98 17.19 4.63
C ALA A 167 12.16 16.22 4.47
N TYR A 168 12.54 15.91 3.23
CA TYR A 168 13.70 15.08 2.94
C TYR A 168 15.02 15.79 3.27
N GLU A 169 15.11 17.10 2.99
CA GLU A 169 16.29 17.91 3.25
C GLU A 169 16.62 18.02 4.74
N ALA A 170 15.62 17.92 5.62
CA ALA A 170 15.81 17.93 7.08
C ALA A 170 16.65 16.74 7.62
N ARG A 171 16.84 15.71 6.80
CA ARG A 171 17.65 14.52 7.17
C ARG A 171 19.15 14.77 7.05
N PHE A 172 19.54 15.82 6.33
CA PHE A 172 20.93 16.12 6.00
C PHE A 172 21.44 17.30 6.82
N GLU A 173 22.74 17.30 7.07
CA GLU A 173 23.44 18.45 7.63
C GLU A 173 23.58 19.57 6.58
N PRO A 174 23.70 20.84 6.98
CA PRO A 174 23.71 21.98 6.04
C PRO A 174 24.76 21.90 4.93
N ASP A 175 25.87 21.20 5.17
CA ASP A 175 27.07 21.23 4.32
C ASP A 175 27.33 19.92 3.55
N SER A 176 26.46 18.91 3.67
CA SER A 176 26.70 17.63 2.98
C SER A 176 26.31 17.75 1.50
N THR A 177 27.23 18.23 0.66
CA THR A 177 27.25 18.15 -0.82
C THR A 177 25.91 18.42 -1.51
N LEU A 178 25.65 19.69 -1.79
CA LEU A 178 24.61 20.10 -2.72
C LEU A 178 24.89 19.51 -4.10
N VAL A 179 23.87 18.96 -4.76
CA VAL A 179 23.97 18.54 -6.15
C VAL A 179 24.06 19.81 -6.99
N THR A 180 25.27 20.16 -7.45
CA THR A 180 25.43 21.09 -8.58
C THR A 180 24.83 20.42 -9.81
N ASN A 181 23.85 21.08 -10.42
CA ASN A 181 23.27 20.70 -11.72
C ASN A 181 24.36 20.48 -12.77
#